data_AF-L1KIX1-F1
#
_entry.id   AF-L1KIX1-F1
#
_cell.length_a   1.000
_cell.length_b   1.000
_cell.length_c   1.000
_cell.angle_alpha   90.00
_cell.angle_beta   90.00
_cell.angle_gamma   90.00
#
_symmetry.space_group_name_H-M   'P 1'
#
loop_
_entity.id
_entity.type
_entity.pdbx_description
1 polymer ?
#
loop_
_entity_poly.entity_id
_entity_poly.type
_entity_poly.pdbx_seq_one_letter_code
_entity_poly.pdbx_strand_id
1 'polypeptide(L)'
;MRGVHRRHPGWLDAPFAEAAQTPALAEILAEYSALNRLLRPVTGPERSEAQQTAAVETARRCGCGVGIRVRMSGEWDGATAEAVGGLLERVDQEVSVDLLLDLGGVLPGRPDAGKEALRALDALVPLADDWRTVAVLGGGFPQVTDDMLELGEPHEEPRADWDMWHEIRAGRRERLARLRYGDYGVQPATALATEPGGGGPPWGVLRYTTGRSFVLCKVLNAGPDRTPTIRVAAGRIRDLPDFRGAAASAGETWLRDCADGPMTDSKRSGNHTEWLWSGNVQHMTYVVRSLSGS
;
A
#
# COMPACT_ATOMS: atom_id res chain seq x y z
N MET A 1 -15.39 -0.49 -13.73
CA MET A 1 -14.23 -1.40 -13.57
C MET A 1 -14.48 -2.77 -14.22
N ARG A 2 -14.19 -2.94 -15.51
CA ARG A 2 -14.25 -4.27 -16.18
C ARG A 2 -12.87 -4.56 -16.75
N GLY A 3 -11.97 -5.21 -16.01
CA GLY A 3 -10.65 -5.57 -16.58
C GLY A 3 -9.70 -6.33 -15.66
N VAL A 4 -9.40 -5.82 -14.46
CA VAL A 4 -8.19 -6.25 -13.72
C VAL A 4 -8.39 -7.50 -12.86
N HIS A 5 -9.57 -7.73 -12.27
CA HIS A 5 -9.79 -8.87 -11.36
C HIS A 5 -10.42 -10.11 -12.00
N ARG A 6 -10.48 -10.21 -13.34
CA ARG A 6 -11.09 -11.38 -14.01
C ARG A 6 -10.33 -12.70 -13.75
N ARG A 7 -9.09 -12.65 -13.26
CA ARG A 7 -8.22 -13.83 -13.12
C ARG A 7 -7.50 -13.97 -11.78
N HIS A 8 -7.59 -12.99 -10.88
CA HIS A 8 -6.85 -13.00 -9.61
C HIS A 8 -7.75 -12.63 -8.43
N PRO A 9 -7.62 -13.35 -7.29
CA PRO A 9 -8.31 -13.00 -6.06
C PRO A 9 -7.91 -11.61 -5.57
N GLY A 10 -8.85 -10.97 -4.89
CA GLY A 10 -8.68 -9.65 -4.31
C GLY A 10 -9.61 -9.43 -3.13
N TRP A 11 -9.39 -8.33 -2.43
CA TRP A 11 -10.14 -7.95 -1.25
C TRP A 11 -10.89 -6.64 -1.49
N LEU A 12 -12.14 -6.60 -1.04
CA LEU A 12 -12.99 -5.42 -1.03
C LEU A 12 -13.06 -4.92 0.42
N ASP A 13 -12.24 -3.92 0.72
CA ASP A 13 -12.19 -3.29 2.03
C ASP A 13 -12.79 -1.90 1.96
N ALA A 14 -13.66 -1.59 2.91
CA ALA A 14 -14.23 -0.26 3.10
C ALA A 14 -13.82 0.26 4.48
N PRO A 15 -12.54 0.66 4.63
CA PRO A 15 -11.98 0.88 5.94
C PRO A 15 -12.57 2.04 6.74
N PHE A 16 -13.28 2.93 6.05
CA PHE A 16 -13.79 4.19 6.57
C PHE A 16 -15.33 4.30 6.45
N ALA A 17 -16.01 3.19 6.15
CA ALA A 17 -17.46 3.18 6.10
C ALA A 17 -18.04 3.41 7.51
N GLU A 18 -18.86 4.44 7.64
CA GLU A 18 -19.57 4.76 8.87
C GLU A 18 -20.87 3.95 8.99
N ALA A 19 -21.47 3.96 10.19
CA ALA A 19 -22.71 3.22 10.47
C ALA A 19 -23.82 3.54 9.44
N ALA A 20 -24.00 4.81 9.09
CA ALA A 20 -25.00 5.26 8.11
C ALA A 20 -24.76 4.70 6.69
N GLN A 21 -23.52 4.35 6.35
CA GLN A 21 -23.14 3.82 5.04
C GLN A 21 -23.18 2.29 4.97
N THR A 22 -23.41 1.61 6.10
CA THR A 22 -23.40 0.14 6.17
C THR A 22 -24.39 -0.53 5.22
N PRO A 23 -25.65 -0.05 5.04
CA PRO A 23 -26.57 -0.65 4.08
C PRO A 23 -26.05 -0.58 2.64
N ALA A 24 -25.54 0.59 2.22
CA ALA A 24 -24.96 0.78 0.89
C ALA A 24 -23.70 -0.08 0.69
N LEU A 25 -22.87 -0.20 1.72
CA LEU A 25 -21.72 -1.10 1.70
C LEU A 25 -22.15 -2.55 1.50
N ALA A 26 -23.17 -3.01 2.23
CA ALA A 26 -23.67 -4.39 2.11
C ALA A 26 -24.17 -4.70 0.68
N GLU A 27 -24.87 -3.75 0.05
CA GLU A 27 -25.30 -3.86 -1.36
C GLU A 27 -24.11 -3.96 -2.33
N ILE A 28 -23.11 -3.08 -2.16
CA ILE A 28 -21.88 -3.09 -2.97
C ILE A 28 -21.14 -4.43 -2.81
N LEU A 29 -20.92 -4.88 -1.57
CA LEU A 29 -20.24 -6.15 -1.30
C LEU A 29 -20.99 -7.32 -1.95
N ALA A 30 -22.32 -7.34 -1.84
CA ALA A 30 -23.18 -8.34 -2.47
C ALA A 30 -23.03 -8.38 -3.98
N GLU A 31 -23.14 -7.22 -4.63
CA GLU A 31 -23.07 -7.09 -6.08
C GLU A 31 -21.72 -7.58 -6.61
N TYR A 32 -20.62 -7.03 -6.08
CA TYR A 32 -19.28 -7.33 -6.60
C TYR A 32 -18.83 -8.77 -6.29
N SER A 33 -19.18 -9.31 -5.12
CA SER A 33 -18.84 -10.69 -4.74
C SER A 33 -19.66 -11.72 -5.52
N ALA A 34 -20.92 -11.39 -5.86
CA ALA A 34 -21.75 -12.23 -6.73
C ALA A 34 -21.26 -12.22 -8.18
N LEU A 35 -20.81 -11.06 -8.68
CA LEU A 35 -20.22 -10.94 -10.02
C LEU A 35 -18.86 -11.62 -10.14
N ASN A 36 -18.09 -11.68 -9.05
CA ASN A 36 -16.78 -12.29 -9.03
C ASN A 36 -16.45 -12.88 -7.65
N ARG A 37 -16.54 -14.22 -7.54
CA ARG A 37 -16.20 -14.96 -6.31
C ARG A 37 -14.71 -14.84 -5.91
N LEU A 38 -13.87 -14.29 -6.78
CA LEU A 38 -12.48 -13.98 -6.45
C LEU A 38 -12.36 -12.70 -5.58
N LEU A 39 -13.39 -11.86 -5.52
CA LEU A 39 -13.44 -10.69 -4.65
C LEU A 39 -14.05 -11.05 -3.30
N ARG A 40 -13.30 -10.78 -2.24
CA ARG A 40 -13.65 -11.14 -0.86
C ARG A 40 -13.98 -9.89 -0.06
N PRO A 41 -15.12 -9.82 0.64
CA PRO A 41 -15.34 -8.74 1.60
C PRO A 41 -14.29 -8.79 2.71
N VAL A 42 -13.91 -7.61 3.22
CA VAL A 42 -13.00 -7.48 4.36
C VAL A 42 -13.76 -6.90 5.55
N THR A 43 -13.44 -7.43 6.73
CA THR A 43 -13.81 -6.86 8.02
C THR A 43 -12.64 -6.98 9.01
N GLY A 44 -12.83 -6.59 10.26
CA GLY A 44 -11.80 -6.59 11.29
C GLY A 44 -12.38 -6.41 12.70
N PRO A 45 -11.58 -6.66 13.75
CA PRO A 45 -12.04 -6.55 15.14
C PRO A 45 -12.46 -5.12 15.52
N GLU A 46 -11.90 -4.09 14.87
CA GLU A 46 -12.20 -2.68 15.12
C GLU A 46 -13.51 -2.20 14.44
N ARG A 47 -14.18 -3.07 13.69
CA ARG A 47 -15.38 -2.74 12.92
C ARG A 47 -16.64 -2.84 13.75
N SER A 48 -17.66 -2.09 13.33
CA SER A 48 -18.99 -2.24 13.90
C SER A 48 -19.52 -3.66 13.62
N GLU A 49 -20.34 -4.16 14.54
CA GLU A 49 -20.98 -5.47 14.38
C GLU A 49 -21.79 -5.54 13.06
N ALA A 50 -22.46 -4.45 12.68
CA ALA A 50 -23.19 -4.38 11.42
C ALA A 50 -22.29 -4.55 10.19
N GLN A 51 -21.09 -3.96 10.18
CA GLN A 51 -20.12 -4.14 9.09
C GLN A 51 -19.53 -5.56 9.09
N GLN A 52 -19.24 -6.12 10.25
CA GLN A 52 -18.80 -7.52 10.40
C GLN A 52 -19.84 -8.49 9.84
N THR A 53 -21.10 -8.36 10.27
CA THR A 53 -22.20 -9.18 9.79
C THR A 53 -22.40 -9.05 8.28
N ALA A 54 -22.37 -7.83 7.73
CA ALA A 54 -22.52 -7.63 6.28
C ALA A 54 -21.42 -8.34 5.47
N ALA A 55 -20.17 -8.30 5.94
CA ALA A 55 -19.05 -8.98 5.29
C ALA A 55 -19.18 -10.51 5.38
N VAL A 56 -19.49 -11.04 6.58
CA VAL A 56 -19.60 -12.49 6.81
C VAL A 56 -20.79 -13.09 6.05
N GLU A 57 -21.97 -12.47 6.11
CA GLU A 57 -23.15 -12.94 5.37
C GLU A 57 -22.93 -12.89 3.85
N THR A 58 -22.22 -11.87 3.35
CA THR A 58 -21.84 -11.82 1.94
C THR A 58 -20.88 -12.96 1.59
N ALA A 59 -19.87 -13.21 2.41
CA ALA A 59 -18.91 -14.29 2.18
C ALA A 59 -19.60 -15.67 2.16
N ARG A 60 -20.55 -15.92 3.08
CA ARG A 60 -21.39 -17.11 3.13
C ARG A 60 -22.22 -17.27 1.86
N ARG A 61 -23.03 -16.26 1.53
CA ARG A 61 -23.94 -16.29 0.38
C ARG A 61 -23.21 -16.45 -0.96
N CYS A 62 -22.05 -15.82 -1.11
CA CYS A 62 -21.29 -15.82 -2.37
C CYS A 62 -20.25 -16.95 -2.46
N GLY A 63 -19.91 -17.61 -1.33
CA GLY A 63 -18.86 -18.62 -1.26
C GLY A 63 -17.47 -18.08 -1.63
N CYS A 64 -17.20 -16.78 -1.39
CA CYS A 64 -15.93 -16.15 -1.74
C CYS A 64 -14.91 -16.15 -0.58
N GLY A 65 -15.36 -16.41 0.64
CA GLY A 65 -14.55 -16.27 1.87
C GLY A 65 -14.42 -14.81 2.31
N VAL A 66 -13.81 -14.58 3.47
CA VAL A 66 -13.72 -13.25 4.11
C VAL A 66 -12.27 -12.90 4.48
N GLY A 67 -11.89 -11.64 4.31
CA GLY A 67 -10.63 -11.12 4.83
C GLY A 67 -10.80 -10.54 6.23
N ILE A 68 -9.93 -10.92 7.16
CA ILE A 68 -9.85 -10.36 8.51
C ILE A 68 -8.63 -9.44 8.55
N ARG A 69 -8.87 -8.13 8.52
CA ARG A 69 -7.83 -7.10 8.63
C ARG A 69 -7.62 -6.73 10.09
N VAL A 70 -6.38 -6.88 10.56
CA VAL A 70 -5.96 -6.53 11.91
C VAL A 70 -5.01 -5.34 11.82
N ARG A 71 -5.47 -4.16 12.24
CA ARG A 71 -4.66 -2.94 12.22
C ARG A 71 -3.71 -2.90 13.42
N MET A 72 -2.43 -2.62 13.17
CA MET A 72 -1.38 -2.58 14.18
C MET A 72 -0.34 -1.49 13.86
N SER A 73 -0.72 -0.24 14.11
CA SER A 73 0.16 0.93 13.90
C SER A 73 1.18 1.17 15.01
N GLY A 74 1.20 0.34 16.05
CA GLY A 74 2.07 0.47 17.23
C GLY A 74 2.66 -0.87 17.67
N GLU A 75 2.87 -1.00 18.98
CA GLU A 75 3.32 -2.23 19.64
C GLU A 75 2.18 -3.26 19.72
N TRP A 76 2.53 -4.54 19.74
CA TRP A 76 1.55 -5.61 19.91
C TRP A 76 1.13 -5.75 21.38
N ASP A 77 -0.16 -5.57 21.67
CA ASP A 77 -0.71 -5.58 23.03
C ASP A 77 -1.36 -6.92 23.45
N GLY A 78 -1.49 -7.88 22.53
CA GLY A 78 -2.12 -9.19 22.78
C GLY A 78 -3.64 -9.16 22.90
N ALA A 79 -4.25 -8.08 23.40
CA ALA A 79 -5.71 -7.94 23.55
C ALA A 79 -6.46 -8.10 22.23
N THR A 80 -5.80 -7.69 21.13
CA THR A 80 -6.34 -7.81 19.77
C THR A 80 -6.59 -9.27 19.36
N ALA A 81 -5.85 -10.26 19.90
CA ALA A 81 -6.05 -11.66 19.56
C ALA A 81 -7.41 -12.20 20.03
N GLU A 82 -7.86 -11.83 21.22
CA GLU A 82 -9.16 -12.23 21.75
C GLU A 82 -10.31 -11.70 20.88
N ALA A 83 -10.21 -10.43 20.46
CA ALA A 83 -11.21 -9.81 19.58
C ALA A 83 -11.26 -10.49 18.20
N VAL A 84 -10.11 -10.93 17.67
CA VAL A 84 -10.04 -11.72 16.44
C VAL A 84 -10.64 -13.11 16.65
N GLY A 85 -10.36 -13.77 17.77
CA GLY A 85 -10.97 -15.06 18.14
C GLY A 85 -12.49 -14.99 18.16
N GLY A 86 -13.07 -14.01 18.87
CA GLY A 86 -14.52 -13.81 18.91
C GLY A 86 -15.14 -13.38 17.57
N LEU A 87 -14.36 -12.77 16.67
CA LEU A 87 -14.79 -12.55 15.28
C LEU A 87 -14.79 -13.86 14.49
N LEU A 88 -13.75 -14.69 14.61
CA LEU A 88 -13.66 -15.99 13.94
C LEU A 88 -14.75 -16.95 14.39
N GLU A 89 -15.15 -16.95 15.66
CA GLU A 89 -16.30 -17.74 16.16
C GLU A 89 -17.63 -17.36 15.48
N ARG A 90 -17.77 -16.09 15.06
CA ARG A 90 -18.96 -15.63 14.32
C ARG A 90 -18.89 -15.94 12.83
N VAL A 91 -17.69 -16.17 12.29
CA VAL A 91 -17.49 -16.69 10.94
C VAL A 91 -17.82 -18.19 10.98
N ASP A 92 -18.66 -18.65 10.07
CA ASP A 92 -18.97 -20.08 10.00
C ASP A 92 -17.69 -20.85 9.64
N GLN A 93 -17.46 -22.02 10.24
CA GLN A 93 -16.30 -22.86 9.97
C GLN A 93 -16.15 -23.22 8.48
N GLU A 94 -17.24 -23.21 7.71
CA GLU A 94 -17.22 -23.47 6.26
C GLU A 94 -16.69 -22.27 5.44
N VAL A 95 -16.63 -21.07 6.02
CA VAL A 95 -16.17 -19.86 5.32
C VAL A 95 -14.66 -19.73 5.43
N SER A 96 -13.96 -19.83 4.29
CA SER A 96 -12.51 -19.61 4.25
C SER A 96 -12.14 -18.19 4.68
N VAL A 97 -11.13 -18.07 5.54
CA VAL A 97 -10.63 -16.81 6.09
C VAL A 97 -9.23 -16.46 5.58
N ASP A 98 -8.97 -15.18 5.33
CA ASP A 98 -7.64 -14.63 5.09
C ASP A 98 -7.24 -13.69 6.24
N LEU A 99 -5.99 -13.72 6.68
CA LEU A 99 -5.43 -12.76 7.64
C LEU A 99 -4.66 -11.65 6.91
N LEU A 100 -5.04 -10.40 7.16
CA LEU A 100 -4.35 -9.21 6.68
C LEU A 100 -3.83 -8.42 7.89
N LEU A 101 -2.58 -8.68 8.31
CA LEU A 101 -1.93 -7.90 9.37
C LEU A 101 -1.45 -6.57 8.78
N ASP A 102 -2.05 -5.47 9.20
CA ASP A 102 -1.84 -4.16 8.61
C ASP A 102 -1.08 -3.23 9.55
N LEU A 103 0.18 -2.97 9.22
CA LEU A 103 1.06 -2.10 9.99
C LEU A 103 0.87 -0.61 9.65
N GLY A 104 0.10 -0.29 8.60
CA GLY A 104 -0.07 1.07 8.09
C GLY A 104 1.25 1.67 7.61
N GLY A 105 1.55 2.89 8.07
CA GLY A 105 2.83 3.55 7.83
C GLY A 105 3.95 2.96 8.69
N VAL A 106 5.00 2.46 8.05
CA VAL A 106 6.23 1.97 8.70
C VAL A 106 7.37 2.91 8.34
N LEU A 107 7.58 3.91 9.20
CA LEU A 107 8.57 4.98 9.04
C LEU A 107 9.78 4.74 9.97
N PRO A 108 10.92 5.44 9.79
CA PRO A 108 12.14 5.22 10.60
C PRO A 108 11.95 5.32 12.12
N GLY A 109 10.91 6.03 12.59
CA GLY A 109 10.54 6.09 14.00
C GLY A 109 9.95 4.81 14.59
N ARG A 110 9.78 3.73 13.81
CA ARG A 110 9.29 2.41 14.26
C ARG A 110 10.31 1.29 13.98
N PRO A 111 11.48 1.30 14.64
CA PRO A 111 12.55 0.33 14.37
C PRO A 111 12.17 -1.11 14.72
N ASP A 112 11.24 -1.32 15.66
CA ASP A 112 10.81 -2.67 16.09
C ASP A 112 9.58 -3.20 15.33
N ALA A 113 9.14 -2.54 14.26
CA ALA A 113 7.91 -2.91 13.54
C ALA A 113 7.90 -4.37 13.05
N GLY A 114 9.04 -4.92 12.62
CA GLY A 114 9.11 -6.32 12.18
C GLY A 114 9.00 -7.31 13.35
N LYS A 115 9.64 -7.02 14.49
CA LYS A 115 9.49 -7.82 15.73
C LYS A 115 8.05 -7.81 16.25
N GLU A 116 7.41 -6.64 16.27
CA GLU A 116 6.02 -6.52 16.70
C GLU A 116 5.08 -7.25 15.74
N ALA A 117 5.35 -7.20 14.43
CA ALA A 117 4.60 -7.99 13.45
C ALA A 117 4.78 -9.49 13.66
N LEU A 118 5.99 -9.98 13.99
CA LEU A 118 6.24 -11.38 14.32
C LEU A 118 5.48 -11.82 15.57
N ARG A 119 5.42 -10.99 16.62
CA ARG A 119 4.61 -11.26 17.82
C ARG A 119 3.12 -11.35 17.50
N ALA A 120 2.62 -10.43 16.69
CA ALA A 120 1.22 -10.46 16.25
C ALA A 120 0.92 -11.70 15.41
N LEU A 121 1.79 -12.07 14.46
CA LEU A 121 1.64 -13.28 13.65
C LEU A 121 1.66 -14.55 14.53
N ASP A 122 2.55 -14.61 15.53
CA ASP A 122 2.62 -15.73 16.47
C ASP A 122 1.34 -15.90 17.29
N ALA A 123 0.64 -14.80 17.60
CA ALA A 123 -0.62 -14.83 18.32
C ALA A 123 -1.83 -15.10 17.40
N LEU A 124 -1.84 -14.56 16.18
CA LEU A 124 -2.99 -14.57 15.29
C LEU A 124 -3.06 -15.82 14.39
N VAL A 125 -1.92 -16.31 13.91
CA VAL A 125 -1.89 -17.48 13.01
C VAL A 125 -2.51 -18.72 13.66
N PRO A 126 -2.25 -19.03 14.95
CA PRO A 126 -2.88 -20.19 15.61
C PRO A 126 -4.39 -20.10 15.82
N LEU A 127 -5.02 -18.93 15.63
CA LEU A 127 -6.46 -18.76 15.86
C LEU A 127 -7.34 -19.44 14.80
N ALA A 128 -6.76 -19.84 13.66
CA ALA A 128 -7.46 -20.62 12.64
C ALA A 128 -6.55 -21.75 12.15
N ASP A 129 -7.13 -22.94 11.99
CA ASP A 129 -6.40 -24.13 11.55
C ASP A 129 -5.83 -23.98 10.13
N ASP A 130 -6.58 -23.30 9.24
CA ASP A 130 -6.19 -23.10 7.84
C ASP A 130 -6.52 -21.67 7.35
N TRP A 131 -5.62 -20.74 7.63
CA TRP A 131 -5.63 -19.44 6.95
C TRP A 131 -5.35 -19.63 5.46
N ARG A 132 -6.34 -19.34 4.62
CA ARG A 132 -6.20 -19.41 3.16
C ARG A 132 -5.08 -18.50 2.66
N THR A 133 -4.96 -17.31 3.25
CA THR A 133 -3.88 -16.36 2.99
C THR A 133 -3.48 -15.69 4.30
N VAL A 134 -2.18 -15.50 4.49
CA VAL A 134 -1.65 -14.58 5.51
C VAL A 134 -0.81 -13.52 4.79
N ALA A 135 -1.12 -12.25 5.01
CA ALA A 135 -0.41 -11.12 4.42
C ALA A 135 -0.05 -10.08 5.48
N VAL A 136 1.13 -9.48 5.34
CA VAL A 136 1.53 -8.27 6.07
C VAL A 136 1.45 -7.09 5.12
N LEU A 137 0.75 -6.04 5.52
CA LEU A 137 0.61 -4.79 4.78
C LEU A 137 1.44 -3.72 5.48
N GLY A 138 2.25 -2.96 4.72
CA GLY A 138 3.01 -1.85 5.26
C GLY A 138 3.56 -0.96 4.16
N GLY A 139 3.57 0.35 4.38
CA GLY A 139 4.07 1.33 3.43
C GLY A 139 5.06 2.27 4.09
N GLY A 140 6.17 2.56 3.41
CA GLY A 140 7.24 3.39 3.96
C GLY A 140 7.19 4.86 3.52
N PHE A 141 6.29 5.21 2.60
CA PHE A 141 6.31 6.54 2.02
C PHE A 141 5.92 7.62 3.05
N PRO A 142 6.76 8.65 3.28
CA PRO A 142 6.49 9.65 4.29
C PRO A 142 5.49 10.71 3.82
N GLN A 143 4.87 11.39 4.78
CA GLN A 143 4.12 12.61 4.52
C GLN A 143 5.11 13.70 4.09
N VAL A 144 5.07 14.09 2.82
CA VAL A 144 5.97 15.13 2.30
C VAL A 144 5.44 16.50 2.67
N THR A 145 6.28 17.33 3.28
CA THR A 145 6.00 18.72 3.65
C THR A 145 6.92 19.69 2.89
N ASP A 146 6.58 20.98 2.91
CA ASP A 146 7.32 22.01 2.15
C ASP A 146 8.75 22.22 2.67
N ASP A 147 8.90 22.14 3.99
CA ASP A 147 10.13 22.31 4.77
C ASP A 147 11.07 21.11 4.70
N MET A 148 10.54 19.94 4.35
CA MET A 148 11.32 18.71 4.19
C MET A 148 12.21 18.74 2.94
N LEU A 149 11.85 19.51 1.91
CA LEU A 149 12.48 19.42 0.60
C LEU A 149 12.97 20.76 0.07
N GLU A 150 14.24 20.77 -0.35
CA GLU A 150 14.79 21.86 -1.16
C GLU A 150 14.36 21.72 -2.64
N LEU A 151 14.15 22.85 -3.32
CA LEU A 151 13.64 22.85 -4.68
C LEU A 151 14.63 22.23 -5.66
N GLY A 152 14.21 21.19 -6.37
CA GLY A 152 15.00 20.47 -7.36
C GLY A 152 16.05 19.52 -6.78
N GLU A 153 16.41 19.65 -5.50
CA GLU A 153 17.42 18.79 -4.86
C GLU A 153 16.83 17.43 -4.47
N PRO A 154 17.60 16.33 -4.60
CA PRO A 154 17.19 15.02 -4.11
C PRO A 154 17.28 14.97 -2.59
N HIS A 155 16.21 14.52 -1.96
CA HIS A 155 16.15 14.17 -0.55
C HIS A 155 15.89 12.68 -0.40
N GLU A 156 16.62 12.01 0.48
CA GLU A 156 16.48 10.58 0.72
C GLU A 156 15.74 10.27 2.01
N GLU A 157 14.76 9.38 1.92
CA GLU A 157 14.00 8.86 3.06
C GLU A 157 14.15 7.35 3.16
N PRO A 158 14.52 6.78 4.33
CA PRO A 158 14.77 5.34 4.45
C PRO A 158 13.54 4.46 4.18
N ARG A 159 13.78 3.28 3.59
CA ARG A 159 12.80 2.21 3.35
C ARG A 159 12.54 1.37 4.60
N ALA A 160 12.08 1.99 5.69
CA ALA A 160 11.82 1.28 6.95
C ALA A 160 10.77 0.15 6.80
N ASP A 161 9.83 0.30 5.86
CA ASP A 161 8.91 -0.76 5.42
C ASP A 161 9.65 -2.00 4.90
N TRP A 162 10.71 -1.79 4.14
CA TRP A 162 11.45 -2.88 3.51
C TRP A 162 12.34 -3.59 4.51
N ASP A 163 12.95 -2.85 5.44
CA ASP A 163 13.71 -3.41 6.56
C ASP A 163 12.80 -4.27 7.44
N MET A 164 11.61 -3.77 7.79
CA MET A 164 10.56 -4.52 8.50
C MET A 164 10.20 -5.81 7.77
N TRP A 165 9.97 -5.76 6.45
CA TRP A 165 9.67 -6.96 5.68
C TRP A 165 10.82 -7.98 5.69
N HIS A 166 12.06 -7.51 5.57
CA HIS A 166 13.24 -8.39 5.65
C HIS A 166 13.41 -9.01 7.04
N GLU A 167 13.13 -8.27 8.10
CA GLU A 167 13.16 -8.79 9.47
C GLU A 167 12.13 -9.91 9.67
N ILE A 168 10.87 -9.70 9.25
CA ILE A 168 9.82 -10.72 9.30
C ILE A 168 10.22 -11.96 8.50
N ARG A 169 10.81 -11.76 7.32
CA ARG A 169 11.30 -12.86 6.48
C ARG A 169 12.47 -13.61 7.09
N ALA A 170 13.40 -12.93 7.75
CA ALA A 170 14.53 -13.56 8.42
C ALA A 170 14.05 -14.38 9.63
N GLY A 171 13.00 -13.91 10.31
CA GLY A 171 12.33 -14.64 11.39
C GLY A 171 11.43 -15.79 10.95
N ARG A 172 11.46 -16.19 9.66
CA ARG A 172 10.57 -17.20 9.08
C ARG A 172 10.56 -18.51 9.88
N ARG A 173 9.36 -18.88 10.32
CA ARG A 173 8.98 -20.24 10.73
C ARG A 173 8.28 -20.94 9.57
N GLU A 174 8.22 -22.28 9.59
CA GLU A 174 7.56 -23.08 8.53
C GLU A 174 6.12 -22.61 8.24
N ARG A 175 5.36 -22.22 9.27
CA ARG A 175 3.99 -21.71 9.15
C ARG A 175 3.88 -20.36 8.42
N LEU A 176 4.97 -19.61 8.30
CA LEU A 176 5.03 -18.32 7.60
C LEU A 176 5.70 -18.43 6.21
N ALA A 177 5.98 -19.66 5.73
CA ALA A 177 6.61 -19.87 4.43
C ALA A 177 5.80 -19.29 3.26
N ARG A 178 4.49 -19.13 3.42
CA ARG A 178 3.56 -18.58 2.40
C ARG A 178 3.13 -17.13 2.66
N LEU A 179 3.78 -16.45 3.60
CA LEU A 179 3.47 -15.07 3.95
C LEU A 179 3.58 -14.14 2.74
N ARG A 180 2.56 -13.32 2.54
CA ARG A 180 2.51 -12.31 1.47
C ARG A 180 2.84 -10.92 2.01
N TYR A 181 3.35 -10.06 1.14
CA TYR A 181 3.57 -8.65 1.43
C TYR A 181 2.61 -7.79 0.61
N GLY A 182 2.05 -6.76 1.21
CA GLY A 182 1.28 -5.71 0.54
C GLY A 182 1.85 -4.34 0.84
N ASP A 183 1.82 -3.47 -0.17
CA ASP A 183 2.41 -2.13 -0.15
C ASP A 183 1.33 -1.08 -0.44
N TYR A 184 1.45 0.10 0.18
CA TYR A 184 0.56 1.25 -0.02
C TYR A 184 0.96 2.15 -1.21
N GLY A 185 2.05 1.81 -1.91
CA GLY A 185 2.56 2.55 -3.05
C GLY A 185 3.33 3.81 -2.64
N VAL A 186 3.29 4.84 -3.49
CA VAL A 186 4.14 6.03 -3.33
C VAL A 186 3.48 7.19 -2.59
N GLN A 187 2.51 6.88 -1.75
CA GLN A 187 1.81 7.83 -0.89
C GLN A 187 1.82 7.33 0.56
N PRO A 188 1.73 8.24 1.55
CA PRO A 188 1.52 7.85 2.94
C PRO A 188 0.29 6.94 3.06
N ALA A 189 0.35 5.93 3.92
CA ALA A 189 -0.78 5.03 4.15
C ALA A 189 -2.05 5.79 4.60
N THR A 190 -1.87 6.92 5.30
CA THR A 190 -2.95 7.84 5.73
C THR A 190 -3.66 8.52 4.57
N ALA A 191 -3.04 8.61 3.38
CA ALA A 191 -3.68 9.19 2.20
C ALA A 191 -4.93 8.42 1.77
N LEU A 192 -5.05 7.13 2.11
CA LEU A 192 -6.26 6.34 1.85
C LEU A 192 -7.49 6.83 2.61
N ALA A 193 -7.29 7.47 3.76
CA ALA A 193 -8.37 8.00 4.60
C ALA A 193 -8.76 9.44 4.23
N THR A 194 -8.03 10.07 3.31
CA THR A 194 -8.14 11.50 3.05
C THR A 194 -8.93 11.73 1.77
N GLU A 195 -10.03 12.47 1.85
CA GLU A 195 -10.71 12.94 0.64
C GLU A 195 -9.80 13.91 -0.13
N PRO A 196 -9.75 13.86 -1.47
CA PRO A 196 -9.02 14.82 -2.26
C PRO A 196 -9.54 16.24 -2.01
N GLY A 197 -8.75 17.06 -1.31
CA GLY A 197 -9.08 18.48 -1.10
C GLY A 197 -8.95 19.30 -2.39
N GLY A 198 -9.67 20.42 -2.45
CA GLY A 198 -9.51 21.42 -3.51
C GLY A 198 -8.32 22.34 -3.25
N GLY A 199 -7.44 22.48 -4.25
CA GLY A 199 -6.27 23.36 -4.18
C GLY A 199 -5.04 22.67 -3.57
N GLY A 200 -4.11 22.25 -4.43
CA GLY A 200 -2.82 21.70 -3.99
C GLY A 200 -1.76 22.79 -3.77
N PRO A 201 -0.62 22.44 -3.14
CA PRO A 201 0.48 23.37 -3.01
C PRO A 201 1.00 23.83 -4.39
N PRO A 202 1.73 24.96 -4.46
CA PRO A 202 2.35 25.46 -5.69
C PRO A 202 3.53 24.59 -6.18
N TRP A 203 3.76 23.45 -5.52
CA TRP A 203 4.83 22.49 -5.80
C TRP A 203 4.29 21.06 -5.88
N GLY A 204 5.10 20.16 -6.41
CA GLY A 204 4.89 18.72 -6.40
C GLY A 204 6.19 17.97 -6.12
N VAL A 205 6.16 16.65 -6.29
CA VAL A 205 7.28 15.79 -5.92
C VAL A 205 7.46 14.72 -6.98
N LEU A 206 8.66 14.64 -7.56
CA LEU A 206 9.11 13.46 -8.28
C LEU A 206 9.63 12.44 -7.26
N ARG A 207 9.33 11.17 -7.50
CA ARG A 207 9.59 10.07 -6.57
C ARG A 207 10.34 8.96 -7.27
N TYR A 208 11.32 8.38 -6.60
CA TYR A 208 12.03 7.21 -7.09
C TYR A 208 12.38 6.26 -5.94
N THR A 209 12.06 4.98 -6.07
CA THR A 209 12.38 3.97 -5.06
C THR A 209 13.70 3.29 -5.40
N THR A 210 14.66 3.33 -4.48
CA THR A 210 15.92 2.57 -4.52
C THR A 210 15.80 1.30 -3.66
N GLY A 211 16.91 0.58 -3.48
CA GLY A 211 16.95 -0.57 -2.57
C GLY A 211 16.85 -0.21 -1.10
N ARG A 212 17.22 1.02 -0.71
CA ARG A 212 17.34 1.43 0.68
C ARG A 212 16.58 2.70 1.03
N SER A 213 16.21 3.51 0.04
CA SER A 213 15.56 4.80 0.24
C SER A 213 14.48 5.08 -0.81
N PHE A 214 13.61 6.03 -0.48
CA PHE A 214 12.82 6.80 -1.42
C PHE A 214 13.57 8.10 -1.69
N VAL A 215 13.86 8.38 -2.95
CA VAL A 215 14.39 9.67 -3.39
C VAL A 215 13.22 10.55 -3.79
N LEU A 216 13.18 11.75 -3.21
CA LEU A 216 12.12 12.73 -3.35
C LEU A 216 12.73 14.02 -3.90
N CYS A 217 12.17 14.57 -4.96
CA CYS A 217 12.61 15.85 -5.51
C CYS A 217 11.43 16.80 -5.63
N LYS A 218 11.48 17.91 -4.89
CA LYS A 218 10.47 18.97 -4.97
C LYS A 218 10.57 19.68 -6.31
N VAL A 219 9.44 19.91 -6.94
CA VAL A 219 9.35 20.60 -8.23
C VAL A 219 8.26 21.65 -8.19
N LEU A 220 8.38 22.69 -9.01
CA LEU A 220 7.31 23.68 -9.15
C LEU A 220 6.12 23.09 -9.91
N ASN A 221 4.91 23.49 -9.54
CA ASN A 221 3.68 23.07 -10.21
C ASN A 221 3.17 24.12 -11.21
N ALA A 222 3.63 25.37 -11.10
CA ALA A 222 3.25 26.50 -11.96
C ALA A 222 4.44 27.47 -12.15
N GLY A 223 4.29 28.43 -13.07
CA GLY A 223 5.27 29.50 -13.30
C GLY A 223 6.30 29.21 -14.40
N PRO A 224 7.12 30.21 -14.77
CA PRO A 224 8.07 30.13 -15.88
C PRO A 224 9.17 29.09 -15.65
N ASP A 225 9.58 28.87 -14.39
CA ASP A 225 10.65 27.94 -14.03
C ASP A 225 10.17 26.50 -13.80
N ARG A 226 8.88 26.25 -14.01
CA ARG A 226 8.25 24.93 -13.83
C ARG A 226 8.96 23.84 -14.62
N THR A 227 9.01 24.00 -15.93
CA THR A 227 9.60 22.98 -16.81
C THR A 227 11.09 22.79 -16.51
N PRO A 228 11.93 23.85 -16.45
CA PRO A 228 13.33 23.71 -16.07
C PRO A 228 13.54 22.93 -14.77
N THR A 229 12.80 23.28 -13.71
CA THR A 229 12.93 22.64 -12.39
C THR A 229 12.61 21.15 -12.45
N ILE A 230 11.52 20.77 -13.12
CA ILE A 230 11.12 19.37 -13.24
C ILE A 230 12.17 18.56 -14.00
N ARG A 231 12.71 19.10 -15.11
CA ARG A 231 13.71 18.38 -15.91
C ARG A 231 15.03 18.21 -15.18
N VAL A 232 15.48 19.23 -14.45
CA VAL A 232 16.67 19.15 -13.58
C VAL A 232 16.47 18.08 -12.51
N ALA A 233 15.33 18.08 -11.81
CA ALA A 233 15.01 17.06 -10.81
C ALA A 233 14.96 15.65 -11.41
N ALA A 234 14.34 15.47 -12.58
CA ALA A 234 14.32 14.19 -13.28
C ALA A 234 15.73 13.74 -13.71
N GLY A 235 16.58 14.67 -14.16
CA GLY A 235 17.99 14.40 -14.47
C GLY A 235 18.77 13.94 -13.25
N ARG A 236 18.59 14.59 -12.10
CA ARG A 236 19.22 14.17 -10.84
C ARG A 236 18.81 12.77 -10.41
N ILE A 237 17.53 12.42 -10.54
CA ILE A 237 17.05 11.05 -10.30
C ILE A 237 17.66 10.06 -11.30
N ARG A 238 17.71 10.40 -12.59
CA ARG A 238 18.29 9.56 -13.65
C ARG A 238 19.79 9.29 -13.42
N ASP A 239 20.49 10.27 -12.85
CA ASP A 239 21.93 10.22 -12.63
C ASP A 239 22.31 9.56 -11.30
N LEU A 240 21.32 9.10 -10.50
CA LEU A 240 21.57 8.29 -9.31
C LEU A 240 22.27 6.97 -9.67
N PRO A 241 23.22 6.49 -8.85
CA PRO A 241 23.82 5.16 -9.04
C PRO A 241 22.78 4.02 -9.06
N ASP A 242 21.69 4.18 -8.30
CA ASP A 242 20.58 3.22 -8.20
C ASP A 242 19.54 3.37 -9.32
N PHE A 243 19.76 4.23 -10.31
CA PHE A 243 18.87 4.33 -11.45
C PHE A 243 18.95 3.05 -12.30
N ARG A 244 17.85 2.30 -12.38
CA ARG A 244 17.81 0.97 -13.01
C ARG A 244 17.77 0.99 -14.53
N GLY A 245 17.81 2.17 -15.15
CA GLY A 245 17.73 2.36 -16.59
C GLY A 245 16.29 2.41 -17.12
N ALA A 246 16.10 3.08 -18.26
CA ALA A 246 14.78 3.35 -18.84
C ALA A 246 13.95 2.08 -19.12
N ALA A 247 14.60 0.95 -19.45
CA ALA A 247 13.92 -0.31 -19.71
C ALA A 247 13.39 -1.02 -18.45
N ALA A 248 13.69 -0.53 -17.25
CA ALA A 248 13.26 -1.15 -16.01
C ALA A 248 11.75 -1.09 -15.82
N SER A 249 11.11 0.05 -16.07
CA SER A 249 9.65 0.18 -16.14
C SER A 249 9.23 1.41 -16.96
N ALA A 250 7.93 1.55 -17.22
CA ALA A 250 7.41 2.74 -17.87
C ALA A 250 7.62 4.02 -17.02
N GLY A 251 7.75 3.91 -15.70
CA GLY A 251 8.10 5.02 -14.82
C GLY A 251 9.55 5.49 -15.03
N GLU A 252 10.51 4.57 -15.12
CA GLU A 252 11.91 4.90 -15.46
C GLU A 252 12.04 5.47 -16.88
N THR A 253 11.29 4.93 -17.85
CA THR A 253 11.23 5.51 -19.20
C THR A 253 10.75 6.96 -19.14
N TRP A 254 9.68 7.24 -18.41
CA TRP A 254 9.14 8.59 -18.26
C TRP A 254 10.15 9.54 -17.60
N LEU A 255 10.83 9.12 -16.53
CA LEU A 255 11.85 9.94 -15.85
C LEU A 255 12.99 10.32 -16.81
N ARG A 256 13.49 9.35 -17.58
CA ARG A 256 14.54 9.59 -18.59
C ARG A 256 14.06 10.56 -19.67
N ASP A 257 12.88 10.32 -20.25
CA ASP A 257 12.30 11.18 -21.29
C ASP A 257 12.03 12.61 -20.77
N CYS A 258 11.67 12.73 -19.50
CA CYS A 258 11.51 14.03 -18.84
C CYS A 258 12.87 14.73 -18.66
N ALA A 259 13.91 14.02 -18.25
CA ALA A 259 15.25 14.59 -18.10
C ALA A 259 15.84 15.06 -19.44
N ASP A 260 15.64 14.29 -20.51
CA ASP A 260 16.28 14.51 -21.81
C ASP A 260 15.56 15.54 -22.70
N GLY A 261 14.35 15.97 -22.32
CA GLY A 261 13.56 16.89 -23.15
C GLY A 261 14.05 18.36 -23.08
N PRO A 262 13.65 19.21 -24.04
CA PRO A 262 14.09 20.60 -24.08
C PRO A 262 13.59 21.43 -22.88
N MET A 263 14.47 22.27 -22.31
CA MET A 263 14.16 23.09 -21.12
C MET A 263 12.97 24.06 -21.30
N THR A 264 12.72 24.49 -22.54
CA THR A 264 11.66 25.42 -22.90
C THR A 264 10.35 24.74 -23.30
N ASP A 265 10.34 23.41 -23.46
CA ASP A 265 9.16 22.66 -23.88
C ASP A 265 8.53 21.98 -22.67
N SER A 266 7.27 22.30 -22.35
CA SER A 266 6.54 21.65 -21.26
C SER A 266 6.07 20.23 -21.60
N LYS A 267 6.15 19.80 -22.86
CA LYS A 267 5.81 18.43 -23.23
C LYS A 267 6.69 17.44 -22.46
N ARG A 268 6.05 16.42 -21.89
CA ARG A 268 6.69 15.35 -21.09
C ARG A 268 7.29 15.78 -19.75
N SER A 269 7.19 17.05 -19.34
CA SER A 269 7.47 17.40 -17.94
C SER A 269 6.36 16.88 -17.00
N GLY A 270 5.23 16.49 -17.57
CA GLY A 270 4.06 15.96 -16.89
C GLY A 270 3.37 16.94 -15.94
N ASN A 271 2.33 16.46 -15.28
CA ASN A 271 1.60 17.12 -14.18
C ASN A 271 1.55 16.21 -12.94
N HIS A 272 0.88 16.65 -11.87
CA HIS A 272 0.75 15.89 -10.63
C HIS A 272 0.28 14.43 -10.81
N THR A 273 -0.69 14.20 -11.70
CA THR A 273 -1.20 12.85 -12.00
C THR A 273 -0.12 12.00 -12.67
N GLU A 274 0.64 12.57 -13.61
CA GLU A 274 1.73 11.88 -14.30
C GLU A 274 2.90 11.58 -13.35
N TRP A 275 3.21 12.48 -12.41
CA TRP A 275 4.24 12.27 -11.40
C TRP A 275 3.88 11.18 -10.40
N LEU A 276 2.61 11.13 -9.95
CA LEU A 276 2.11 10.05 -9.11
C LEU A 276 2.07 8.72 -9.87
N TRP A 277 1.64 8.74 -11.12
CA TRP A 277 1.62 7.55 -11.96
C TRP A 277 3.03 6.99 -12.19
N SER A 278 3.99 7.82 -12.57
CA SER A 278 5.36 7.38 -12.85
C SER A 278 6.04 6.82 -11.60
N GLY A 279 5.88 7.49 -10.46
CA GLY A 279 6.33 7.01 -9.16
C GLY A 279 5.71 5.65 -8.79
N ASN A 280 4.38 5.51 -8.89
CA ASN A 280 3.70 4.25 -8.56
C ASN A 280 4.12 3.09 -9.47
N VAL A 281 4.20 3.32 -10.78
CA VAL A 281 4.59 2.28 -11.74
C VAL A 281 6.02 1.82 -11.48
N GLN A 282 6.94 2.76 -11.28
CA GLN A 282 8.33 2.46 -10.96
C GLN A 282 8.44 1.70 -9.64
N HIS A 283 7.80 2.20 -8.57
CA HIS A 283 7.84 1.61 -7.24
C HIS A 283 7.26 0.19 -7.23
N MET A 284 6.05 0.00 -7.75
CA MET A 284 5.40 -1.32 -7.76
C MET A 284 6.15 -2.32 -8.63
N THR A 285 6.71 -1.89 -9.76
CA THR A 285 7.58 -2.75 -10.58
C THR A 285 8.81 -3.20 -9.78
N TYR A 286 9.42 -2.29 -9.03
CA TYR A 286 10.57 -2.60 -8.19
C TYR A 286 10.23 -3.57 -7.05
N VAL A 287 9.14 -3.32 -6.31
CA VAL A 287 8.70 -4.18 -5.20
C VAL A 287 8.38 -5.60 -5.70
N VAL A 288 7.58 -5.74 -6.76
CA VAL A 288 7.20 -7.06 -7.30
C VAL A 288 8.42 -7.87 -7.75
N ARG A 289 9.40 -7.23 -8.42
CA ARG A 289 10.64 -7.90 -8.81
C ARG A 289 11.46 -8.33 -7.60
N SER A 290 11.54 -7.47 -6.58
CA SER A 290 12.30 -7.75 -5.36
C SER A 290 11.68 -8.86 -4.52
N LEU A 291 10.36 -9.05 -4.58
CA LEU A 291 9.65 -10.18 -3.97
C LEU A 291 9.80 -11.49 -4.75
N SER A 292 10.14 -11.44 -6.04
CA SER A 292 10.26 -12.62 -6.91
C SER A 292 11.68 -13.19 -6.93
N GLY A 293 12.70 -12.35 -6.72
CA GLY A 293 14.12 -12.73 -6.72
C GLY A 293 14.64 -13.20 -5.36
N SER A 294 13.75 -13.65 -4.47
CA SER A 294 14.01 -13.78 -3.04
C SER A 294 13.47 -15.07 -2.44
#